data_AF-A0A3R7KP74-F1
#
_entry.id   AF-A0A3R7KP74-F1
#
_cell.length_a   1.000
_cell.length_b   1.000
_cell.length_c   1.000
_cell.angle_alpha   90.00
_cell.angle_beta   90.00
_cell.angle_gamma   90.00
#
_symmetry.space_group_name_H-M   'P 1'
#
loop_
_entity.id
_entity.type
_entity.pdbx_description
1 polymer ?
#
loop_
_entity_poly.entity_id
_entity_poly.type
_entity_poly.pdbx_seq_one_letter_code
_entity_poly.pdbx_strand_id
1 'polypeptide(L)'
;MKRRLGDTMEDKPDTKPVDGDAAEDTHKTVATIVAQQLANTLLAPLNAGNSARFGRIAFANEEQKSVDAFLTQKLGKESLSRRPGPGGRKLTYIESCKAIELANRAFGFNGWSCRIIECKEEFREKRGDRWSLAYSSFVRIELKDGTSHEDVGFGTSDGQRDLGAALEQAKKASISDARKRALRLFGEYLGNSCYDREHIKDLPTTIRAQPNAQFNMEDLSLSQFDYDANASEASNPTKRMRT
;
A
#
# COMPACT_ATOMS: atom_id res chain seq x y z
N MET A 1 -28.06 -77.83 -66.34
CA MET A 1 -26.73 -77.97 -66.97
C MET A 1 -25.70 -77.23 -66.12
N LYS A 2 -24.71 -77.98 -65.61
CA LYS A 2 -23.43 -77.69 -64.94
C LYS A 2 -23.08 -76.29 -64.37
N ARG A 3 -22.61 -76.32 -63.10
CA ARG A 3 -21.91 -75.28 -62.29
C ARG A 3 -20.40 -75.19 -62.62
N ARG A 4 -19.76 -74.03 -62.33
CA ARG A 4 -18.43 -73.78 -61.69
C ARG A 4 -18.03 -72.29 -61.91
N LEU A 5 -17.81 -71.44 -60.88
CA LEU A 5 -16.66 -71.23 -59.95
C LEU A 5 -15.45 -70.47 -60.54
N GLY A 6 -15.06 -69.40 -59.85
CA GLY A 6 -13.90 -68.51 -60.06
C GLY A 6 -14.31 -67.05 -59.77
N ASP A 7 -14.22 -66.48 -58.55
CA ASP A 7 -13.10 -66.24 -57.62
C ASP A 7 -12.24 -65.02 -58.02
N THR A 8 -12.45 -63.87 -57.37
CA THR A 8 -11.46 -62.98 -56.71
C THR A 8 -12.06 -61.61 -56.39
N MET A 9 -11.90 -61.20 -55.14
CA MET A 9 -12.24 -59.89 -54.57
C MET A 9 -10.94 -59.09 -54.33
N GLU A 10 -11.09 -57.77 -54.46
CA GLU A 10 -10.32 -56.67 -53.86
C GLU A 10 -8.93 -56.32 -54.41
N ASP A 11 -8.82 -55.13 -55.05
CA ASP A 11 -8.04 -54.03 -54.44
C ASP A 11 -8.52 -52.63 -54.91
N LYS A 12 -8.27 -51.63 -54.06
CA LYS A 12 -8.82 -50.25 -54.01
C LYS A 12 -8.52 -49.32 -55.21
N PRO A 13 -9.30 -48.23 -55.37
CA PRO A 13 -9.11 -47.26 -56.44
C PRO A 13 -8.02 -46.22 -56.15
N ASP A 14 -7.25 -45.90 -57.20
CA ASP A 14 -6.39 -44.73 -57.33
C ASP A 14 -7.21 -43.44 -57.20
N THR A 15 -6.91 -42.61 -56.18
CA THR A 15 -7.28 -41.19 -56.15
C THR A 15 -6.02 -40.34 -56.22
N LYS A 16 -5.85 -39.65 -57.35
CA LYS A 16 -4.89 -38.54 -57.53
C LYS A 16 -5.25 -37.38 -56.57
N PRO A 17 -4.26 -36.59 -56.10
CA PRO A 17 -4.51 -35.48 -55.19
C PRO A 17 -5.14 -34.30 -55.93
N VAL A 18 -6.11 -33.65 -55.29
CA VAL A 18 -6.66 -32.35 -55.69
C VAL A 18 -5.90 -31.29 -54.91
N ASP A 19 -5.00 -30.57 -55.60
CA ASP A 19 -4.33 -29.39 -55.08
C ASP A 19 -5.32 -28.21 -55.07
N GLY A 20 -5.71 -27.74 -53.89
CA GLY A 20 -6.50 -26.51 -53.77
C GLY A 20 -7.18 -26.33 -52.42
N ASP A 21 -6.44 -26.01 -51.36
CA ASP A 21 -7.04 -25.45 -50.13
C ASP A 21 -6.06 -24.71 -49.18
N ALA A 22 -4.74 -24.76 -49.41
CA ALA A 22 -3.76 -24.18 -48.49
C ALA A 22 -3.68 -22.64 -48.51
N ALA A 23 -4.12 -21.99 -49.59
CA ALA A 23 -4.01 -20.53 -49.75
C ALA A 23 -5.10 -19.78 -48.97
N GLU A 24 -6.32 -20.30 -48.90
CA GLU A 24 -7.42 -19.61 -48.21
C GLU A 24 -7.24 -19.60 -46.68
N ASP A 25 -6.65 -20.67 -46.13
CA ASP A 25 -6.41 -20.82 -44.70
C ASP A 25 -5.22 -19.98 -44.20
N THR A 26 -4.20 -19.81 -45.03
CA THR A 26 -3.09 -18.88 -44.76
C THR A 26 -3.55 -17.42 -44.80
N HIS A 27 -4.44 -17.05 -45.72
CA HIS A 27 -5.01 -15.70 -45.76
C HIS A 27 -5.89 -15.38 -44.54
N LYS A 28 -6.72 -16.33 -44.07
CA LYS A 28 -7.51 -16.17 -42.83
C LYS A 28 -6.61 -16.05 -41.58
N THR A 29 -5.51 -16.80 -41.56
CA THR A 29 -4.53 -16.75 -40.46
C THR A 29 -3.77 -15.42 -40.45
N VAL A 30 -3.32 -14.94 -41.61
CA VAL A 30 -2.62 -13.65 -41.73
C VAL A 30 -3.55 -12.49 -41.39
N ALA A 31 -4.81 -12.52 -41.85
CA ALA A 31 -5.79 -11.50 -41.49
C ALA A 31 -6.05 -11.43 -39.98
N THR A 32 -6.09 -12.59 -39.30
CA THR A 32 -6.26 -12.66 -37.85
C THR A 32 -5.04 -12.12 -37.11
N ILE A 33 -3.83 -12.45 -37.56
CA ILE A 33 -2.58 -11.94 -36.97
C ILE A 33 -2.48 -10.43 -37.15
N VAL A 34 -2.81 -9.92 -38.34
CA VAL A 34 -2.80 -8.48 -38.64
C VAL A 34 -3.87 -7.75 -37.82
N ALA A 35 -5.06 -8.32 -37.66
CA ALA A 35 -6.10 -7.76 -36.80
C ALA A 35 -5.68 -7.74 -35.32
N GLN A 36 -5.04 -8.81 -34.83
CA GLN A 36 -4.50 -8.87 -33.47
C GLN A 36 -3.37 -7.84 -33.25
N GLN A 37 -2.46 -7.70 -34.22
CA GLN A 37 -1.39 -6.71 -34.17
C GLN A 37 -1.92 -5.28 -34.27
N LEU A 38 -2.91 -5.01 -35.14
CA LEU A 38 -3.58 -3.71 -35.22
C LEU A 38 -4.33 -3.38 -33.92
N ALA A 39 -5.06 -4.33 -33.34
CA ALA A 39 -5.73 -4.15 -32.05
C ALA A 39 -4.70 -3.81 -30.95
N ASN A 40 -3.61 -4.56 -30.86
CA ASN A 40 -2.54 -4.29 -29.90
C ASN A 40 -1.88 -2.92 -30.12
N THR A 41 -1.68 -2.52 -31.37
CA THR A 41 -1.05 -1.23 -31.73
C THR A 41 -1.98 -0.05 -31.51
N LEU A 42 -3.30 -0.22 -31.71
CA LEU A 42 -4.31 0.80 -31.47
C LEU A 42 -4.64 0.95 -29.98
N LEU A 43 -4.50 -0.11 -29.18
CA LEU A 43 -4.71 -0.09 -27.73
C LEU A 43 -3.46 0.35 -26.96
N ALA A 44 -2.26 0.20 -27.52
CA ALA A 44 -1.00 0.61 -26.87
C ALA A 44 -0.96 2.10 -26.42
N PRO A 45 -1.45 3.08 -27.19
CA PRO A 45 -1.47 4.49 -26.79
C PRO A 45 -2.47 4.81 -25.66
N LEU A 46 -3.55 4.02 -25.51
CA LEU A 46 -4.48 4.17 -24.39
C LEU A 46 -3.84 3.71 -23.06
N ASN A 47 -2.91 2.75 -23.11
CA ASN A 47 -2.17 2.27 -21.96
C ASN A 47 -0.96 3.16 -21.60
N ALA A 48 -0.36 3.85 -22.57
CA ALA A 48 0.85 4.66 -22.38
C ALA A 48 0.60 6.00 -21.66
N GLY A 49 -0.65 6.50 -21.63
CA GLY A 49 -1.02 7.72 -20.90
C GLY A 49 -1.25 7.52 -19.40
N ASN A 50 -1.20 6.29 -18.92
CA ASN A 50 -1.48 5.92 -17.53
C ASN A 50 -0.15 5.82 -16.76
N SER A 51 0.59 6.93 -16.61
CA SER A 51 1.57 7.02 -15.53
C SER A 51 0.82 6.64 -14.26
N ALA A 52 1.12 5.48 -13.67
CA ALA A 52 0.33 4.86 -12.63
C ALA A 52 0.17 5.85 -11.45
N ARG A 53 -0.93 6.62 -11.45
CA ARG A 53 -1.20 7.62 -10.42
C ARG A 53 -1.67 6.87 -9.19
N PHE A 54 -1.19 7.30 -8.03
CA PHE A 54 -1.70 6.82 -6.74
C PHE A 54 -3.24 6.89 -6.73
N GLY A 55 -3.87 5.85 -6.18
CA GLY A 55 -5.32 5.66 -6.17
C GLY A 55 -5.88 4.93 -7.40
N ARG A 56 -5.02 4.46 -8.32
CA ARG A 56 -5.39 3.69 -9.52
C ARG A 56 -4.46 2.51 -9.81
N ILE A 57 -3.53 2.21 -8.90
CA ILE A 57 -2.51 1.18 -9.05
C ILE A 57 -2.99 -0.07 -8.31
N ALA A 58 -3.49 -1.06 -9.06
CA ALA A 58 -3.90 -2.33 -8.46
C ALA A 58 -2.71 -3.05 -7.79
N PHE A 59 -2.98 -3.76 -6.70
CA PHE A 59 -2.02 -4.69 -6.10
C PHE A 59 -1.78 -5.87 -7.06
N ALA A 60 -0.52 -6.25 -7.25
CA ALA A 60 -0.21 -7.49 -7.96
C ALA A 60 -0.62 -8.70 -7.11
N ASN A 61 -0.91 -9.85 -7.73
CA ASN A 61 -1.38 -11.04 -7.01
C ASN A 61 -0.50 -11.45 -5.82
N GLU A 62 0.83 -11.37 -5.99
CA GLU A 62 1.78 -11.70 -4.92
C GLU A 62 1.76 -10.68 -3.79
N GLU A 63 1.71 -9.40 -4.16
CA GLU A 63 1.62 -8.30 -3.21
C GLU A 63 0.31 -8.35 -2.42
N GLN A 64 -0.80 -8.64 -3.09
CA GLN A 64 -2.10 -8.78 -2.44
C GLN A 64 -2.11 -9.91 -1.41
N LYS A 65 -1.50 -11.06 -1.73
CA LYS A 65 -1.34 -12.16 -0.75
C LYS A 65 -0.48 -11.74 0.45
N SER A 66 0.61 -11.01 0.20
CA SER A 66 1.47 -10.52 1.27
C SER A 66 0.74 -9.51 2.16
N VAL A 67 0.03 -8.56 1.58
CA VAL A 67 -0.81 -7.58 2.30
C VAL A 67 -1.88 -8.29 3.11
N ASP A 68 -2.59 -9.26 2.53
CA ASP A 68 -3.63 -10.04 3.22
C ASP A 68 -3.06 -10.82 4.42
N ALA A 69 -1.89 -11.44 4.24
CA ALA A 69 -1.17 -12.13 5.31
C ALA A 69 -0.79 -11.17 6.45
N PHE A 70 -0.29 -9.96 6.12
CA PHE A 70 -0.07 -8.92 7.13
C PHE A 70 -1.37 -8.57 7.83
N LEU A 71 -2.41 -8.16 7.12
CA LEU A 71 -3.65 -7.63 7.70
C LEU A 71 -4.39 -8.66 8.57
N THR A 72 -4.26 -9.95 8.30
CA THR A 72 -4.84 -11.04 9.10
C THR A 72 -4.03 -11.34 10.38
N GLN A 73 -2.72 -11.05 10.38
CA GLN A 73 -1.86 -11.32 11.52
C GLN A 73 -2.18 -10.39 12.70
N LYS A 74 -2.40 -10.96 13.89
CA LYS A 74 -2.54 -10.17 15.13
C LYS A 74 -1.20 -9.57 15.59
N LEU A 75 -1.25 -8.38 16.19
CA LEU A 75 -0.05 -7.70 16.67
C LEU A 75 0.63 -8.43 17.82
N GLY A 76 1.95 -8.52 17.75
CA GLY A 76 2.78 -9.00 18.86
C GLY A 76 2.88 -7.98 20.01
N LYS A 77 3.29 -8.45 21.18
CA LYS A 77 3.41 -7.63 22.40
C LYS A 77 4.35 -6.42 22.25
N GLU A 78 5.34 -6.52 21.38
CA GLU A 78 6.35 -5.49 21.13
C GLU A 78 5.79 -4.24 20.44
N SER A 79 4.63 -4.38 19.80
CA SER A 79 3.96 -3.29 19.09
C SER A 79 2.84 -2.65 19.90
N LEU A 80 2.57 -3.16 21.11
CA LEU A 80 1.49 -2.72 21.98
C LEU A 80 2.02 -1.95 23.19
N SER A 81 1.34 -0.86 23.54
CA SER A 81 1.54 -0.09 24.76
C SER A 81 0.31 -0.20 25.66
N ARG A 82 0.48 0.02 26.97
CA ARG A 82 -0.62 0.00 27.95
C ARG A 82 -0.66 1.29 28.74
N ARG A 83 -1.86 1.81 28.96
CA ARG A 83 -2.11 2.97 29.83
C ARG A 83 -3.18 2.64 30.88
N PRO A 84 -3.14 3.28 32.06
CA PRO A 84 -4.28 3.26 32.97
C PRO A 84 -5.53 3.81 32.28
N GLY A 85 -6.65 3.15 32.49
CA GLY A 85 -7.98 3.55 32.05
C GLY A 85 -8.94 3.69 33.22
N PRO A 86 -10.20 4.09 32.93
CA PRO A 86 -11.22 4.26 33.96
C PRO A 86 -11.46 2.97 34.76
N GLY A 87 -11.70 3.12 36.07
CA GLY A 87 -12.01 1.98 36.95
C GLY A 87 -10.82 1.02 37.15
N GLY A 88 -9.58 1.51 37.06
CA GLY A 88 -8.37 0.70 37.30
C GLY A 88 -8.02 -0.30 36.20
N ARG A 89 -8.78 -0.32 35.09
CA ARG A 89 -8.50 -1.18 33.94
C ARG A 89 -7.27 -0.66 33.19
N LYS A 90 -6.50 -1.56 32.59
CA LYS A 90 -5.42 -1.20 31.65
C LYS A 90 -5.98 -1.21 30.24
N LEU A 91 -5.78 -0.13 29.50
CA LEU A 91 -6.14 -0.01 28.08
C LEU A 91 -4.89 -0.30 27.25
N THR A 92 -5.01 -1.27 26.34
CA THR A 92 -3.98 -1.59 25.35
C THR A 92 -4.19 -0.73 24.10
N TYR A 93 -3.11 -0.21 23.53
CA TYR A 93 -3.16 0.63 22.34
C TYR A 93 -1.85 0.53 21.55
N ILE A 94 -1.88 0.89 20.27
CA ILE A 94 -0.66 1.16 19.49
C ILE A 94 -0.30 2.63 19.52
N GLU A 95 0.98 2.92 19.63
CA GLU A 95 1.51 4.28 19.49
C GLU A 95 1.38 4.78 18.04
N SER A 96 1.30 6.09 17.87
CA SER A 96 1.07 6.67 16.54
C SER A 96 2.25 6.43 15.59
N CYS A 97 3.49 6.49 16.07
CA CYS A 97 4.68 6.14 15.30
C CYS A 97 4.61 4.67 14.85
N LYS A 98 4.22 3.78 15.76
CA LYS A 98 4.12 2.35 15.47
C LYS A 98 3.08 2.05 14.39
N ALA A 99 1.92 2.72 14.43
CA ALA A 99 0.90 2.58 13.39
C ALA A 99 1.43 2.96 11.98
N ILE A 100 2.27 4.01 11.89
CA ILE A 100 2.91 4.45 10.64
C ILE A 100 3.92 3.41 10.16
N GLU A 101 4.76 2.88 11.05
CA GLU A 101 5.71 1.81 10.71
C GLU A 101 4.99 0.56 10.18
N LEU A 102 3.91 0.14 10.85
CA LEU A 102 3.13 -1.03 10.47
C LEU A 102 2.47 -0.82 9.09
N ALA A 103 1.92 0.37 8.84
CA ALA A 103 1.35 0.72 7.53
C ALA A 103 2.43 0.71 6.43
N ASN A 104 3.62 1.27 6.70
CA ASN A 104 4.74 1.23 5.76
C ASN A 104 5.23 -0.20 5.48
N ARG A 105 5.17 -1.10 6.47
CA ARG A 105 5.53 -2.51 6.28
C ARG A 105 4.48 -3.28 5.50
N ALA A 106 3.21 -3.05 5.80
CA ALA A 106 2.10 -3.75 5.16
C ALA A 106 1.89 -3.29 3.71
N PHE A 107 1.93 -1.98 3.45
CA PHE A 107 1.57 -1.41 2.15
C PHE A 107 2.78 -0.89 1.36
N GLY A 108 3.94 -0.70 1.99
CA GLY A 108 5.05 0.06 1.41
C GLY A 108 4.89 1.56 1.61
N PHE A 109 6.01 2.31 1.56
CA PHE A 109 6.02 3.76 1.80
C PHE A 109 5.17 4.56 0.80
N ASN A 110 4.96 4.03 -0.40
CA ASN A 110 4.14 4.62 -1.47
C ASN A 110 2.81 3.88 -1.69
N GLY A 111 2.47 2.91 -0.85
CA GLY A 111 1.25 2.11 -0.99
C GLY A 111 0.04 2.66 -0.23
N TRP A 112 0.24 3.65 0.62
CA TRP A 112 -0.81 4.31 1.39
C TRP A 112 -0.57 5.81 1.51
N SER A 113 -1.63 6.55 1.81
CA SER A 113 -1.60 7.96 2.10
C SER A 113 -2.56 8.30 3.24
N CYS A 114 -2.33 9.43 3.90
CA CYS A 114 -3.17 9.92 4.99
C CYS A 114 -3.54 11.38 4.72
N ARG A 115 -4.82 11.65 4.48
CA ARG A 115 -5.36 13.00 4.29
C ARG A 115 -6.17 13.42 5.50
N ILE A 116 -5.87 14.60 6.04
CA ILE A 116 -6.73 15.26 7.01
C ILE A 116 -7.81 15.98 6.22
N ILE A 117 -9.05 15.50 6.33
CA ILE A 117 -10.21 16.11 5.65
C ILE A 117 -10.67 17.33 6.45
N GLU A 118 -10.78 17.18 7.76
CA GLU A 118 -11.22 18.25 8.67
C GLU A 118 -10.47 18.16 10.00
N CYS A 119 -10.22 19.31 10.62
CA CYS A 119 -9.74 19.42 11.99
C CYS A 119 -10.49 20.58 12.66
N LYS A 120 -11.45 20.23 13.52
CA LYS A 120 -12.44 21.14 14.08
C LYS A 120 -12.19 21.35 15.56
N GLU A 121 -12.22 22.60 16.01
CA GLU A 121 -12.26 22.93 17.43
C GLU A 121 -13.66 22.65 17.97
N GLU A 122 -13.78 21.73 18.94
CA GLU A 122 -15.06 21.39 19.55
C GLU A 122 -15.35 22.25 20.78
N PHE A 123 -14.32 22.55 21.57
CA PHE A 123 -14.42 23.57 22.61
C PHE A 123 -13.07 24.22 22.92
N ARG A 124 -13.17 25.44 23.46
CA ARG A 124 -12.07 26.22 24.01
C ARG A 124 -12.57 26.95 25.25
N GLU A 125 -12.03 26.60 26.40
CA GLU A 125 -12.38 27.21 27.68
C GLU A 125 -11.13 27.72 28.39
N LYS A 126 -11.25 28.90 29.04
CA LYS A 126 -10.22 29.42 29.95
C LYS A 126 -10.79 29.49 31.37
N ARG A 127 -10.19 28.73 32.29
CA ARG A 127 -10.52 28.77 33.74
C ARG A 127 -9.34 29.36 34.50
N GLY A 128 -9.49 30.61 34.96
CA GLY A 128 -8.39 31.38 35.54
C GLY A 128 -7.28 31.60 34.52
N ASP A 129 -6.08 31.09 34.80
CA ASP A 129 -4.92 31.14 33.89
C ASP A 129 -4.62 29.78 33.22
N ARG A 130 -5.64 28.94 33.10
CA ARG A 130 -5.52 27.59 32.52
C ARG A 130 -6.49 27.41 31.37
N TRP A 131 -5.98 26.89 30.26
CA TRP A 131 -6.71 26.56 29.04
C TRP A 131 -7.07 25.09 29.00
N SER A 132 -8.28 24.82 28.54
CA SER A 132 -8.80 23.50 28.25
C SER A 132 -9.41 23.53 26.85
N LEU A 133 -8.92 22.66 25.97
CA LEU A 133 -9.28 22.60 24.55
C LEU A 133 -9.63 21.17 24.14
N ALA A 134 -10.51 21.05 23.15
CA ALA A 134 -10.67 19.81 22.40
C ALA A 134 -10.83 20.03 20.91
N TYR A 135 -10.29 19.07 20.17
CA TYR A 135 -10.38 19.00 18.72
C TYR A 135 -10.90 17.63 18.29
N SER A 136 -11.76 17.62 17.28
CA SER A 136 -12.07 16.45 16.48
C SER A 136 -11.34 16.56 15.14
N SER A 137 -10.88 15.44 14.60
CA SER A 137 -10.27 15.40 13.27
C SER A 137 -10.87 14.27 12.44
N PHE A 138 -11.26 14.57 11.21
CA PHE A 138 -11.72 13.59 10.23
C PHE A 138 -10.59 13.28 9.26
N VAL A 139 -10.19 12.01 9.19
CA VAL A 139 -9.03 11.57 8.40
C VAL A 139 -9.45 10.45 7.45
N ARG A 140 -8.93 10.51 6.23
CA ARG A 140 -9.00 9.45 5.23
C ARG A 140 -7.65 8.81 5.02
N ILE A 141 -7.60 7.49 5.13
CA ILE A 141 -6.50 6.67 4.65
C ILE A 141 -6.92 6.11 3.29
N GLU A 142 -6.05 6.25 2.30
CA GLU A 142 -6.26 5.73 0.96
C GLU A 142 -5.06 4.90 0.55
N LEU A 143 -5.30 3.75 -0.08
CA LEU A 143 -4.28 2.86 -0.62
C LEU A 143 -4.03 3.18 -2.11
N LYS A 144 -2.92 2.67 -2.64
CA LYS A 144 -2.50 2.95 -4.02
C LYS A 144 -3.48 2.48 -5.10
N ASP A 145 -4.37 1.53 -4.77
CA ASP A 145 -5.43 1.01 -5.65
C ASP A 145 -6.72 1.83 -5.59
N GLY A 146 -6.82 2.77 -4.65
CA GLY A 146 -7.99 3.61 -4.42
C GLY A 146 -8.89 3.14 -3.26
N THR A 147 -8.60 1.98 -2.66
CA THR A 147 -9.31 1.52 -1.46
C THR A 147 -9.08 2.49 -0.31
N SER A 148 -10.14 2.90 0.38
CA SER A 148 -10.04 3.92 1.41
C SER A 148 -10.93 3.67 2.63
N HIS A 149 -10.44 4.07 3.79
CA HIS A 149 -11.20 4.11 5.04
C HIS A 149 -11.08 5.46 5.72
N GLU A 150 -12.15 5.88 6.35
CA GLU A 150 -12.26 7.18 7.01
C GLU A 150 -12.74 6.97 8.45
N ASP A 151 -12.19 7.74 9.39
CA ASP A 151 -12.64 7.71 10.79
C ASP A 151 -12.36 9.08 11.42
N VAL A 152 -13.03 9.33 12.55
CA VAL A 152 -12.89 10.55 13.35
C VAL A 152 -12.06 10.24 14.59
N GLY A 153 -11.11 11.10 14.92
CA GLY A 153 -10.33 11.06 16.15
C GLY A 153 -10.60 12.25 17.04
N PHE A 154 -10.30 12.09 18.33
CA PHE A 154 -10.51 13.14 19.33
C PHE A 154 -9.25 13.40 20.13
N GLY A 155 -8.96 14.67 20.39
CA GLY A 155 -7.78 15.10 21.13
C GLY A 155 -8.12 16.23 22.07
N THR A 156 -7.60 16.13 23.29
CA THR A 156 -7.81 17.13 24.35
C THR A 156 -6.49 17.63 24.91
N SER A 157 -6.52 18.85 25.42
CA SER A 157 -5.48 19.38 26.30
C SER A 157 -6.19 20.11 27.43
N ASP A 158 -5.85 19.79 28.68
CA ASP A 158 -6.52 20.33 29.86
C ASP A 158 -5.48 20.90 30.83
N GLY A 159 -5.75 22.07 31.38
CA GLY A 159 -4.92 22.68 32.42
C GLY A 159 -3.60 23.29 31.93
N GLN A 160 -3.46 23.63 30.64
CA GLN A 160 -2.25 24.28 30.12
C GLN A 160 -2.26 25.78 30.39
N ARG A 161 -1.14 26.38 30.82
CA ARG A 161 -1.06 27.86 30.96
C ARG A 161 -0.90 28.54 29.62
N ASP A 162 -0.04 27.98 28.78
CA ASP A 162 0.22 28.50 27.45
C ASP A 162 -0.83 27.98 26.46
N LEU A 163 -1.45 28.91 25.72
CA LEU A 163 -2.46 28.59 24.73
C LEU A 163 -1.85 27.85 23.52
N GLY A 164 -0.62 28.19 23.14
CA GLY A 164 0.09 27.54 22.04
C GLY A 164 0.32 26.05 22.30
N ALA A 165 0.85 25.71 23.47
CA ALA A 165 1.04 24.34 23.92
C ALA A 165 -0.28 23.57 24.02
N ALA A 166 -1.35 24.21 24.49
CA ALA A 166 -2.68 23.61 24.54
C ALA A 166 -3.19 23.25 23.14
N LEU A 167 -3.08 24.20 22.20
CA LEU A 167 -3.50 24.01 20.81
C LEU A 167 -2.70 22.91 20.12
N GLU A 168 -1.38 22.92 20.29
CA GLU A 168 -0.47 21.93 19.73
C GLU A 168 -0.82 20.53 20.21
N GLN A 169 -0.98 20.35 21.53
CA GLN A 169 -1.28 19.05 22.13
C GLN A 169 -2.65 18.52 21.66
N ALA A 170 -3.71 19.32 21.76
CA ALA A 170 -5.06 18.88 21.41
C ALA A 170 -5.19 18.55 19.92
N LYS A 171 -4.67 19.42 19.03
CA LYS A 171 -4.70 19.18 17.58
C LYS A 171 -3.90 17.93 17.19
N LYS A 172 -2.64 17.82 17.64
CA LYS A 172 -1.78 16.66 17.32
C LYS A 172 -2.39 15.35 17.83
N ALA A 173 -2.97 15.36 19.03
CA ALA A 173 -3.65 14.20 19.60
C ALA A 173 -4.85 13.78 18.73
N SER A 174 -5.70 14.73 18.31
CA SER A 174 -6.91 14.43 17.52
C SER A 174 -6.57 13.80 16.15
N ILE A 175 -5.56 14.33 15.45
CA ILE A 175 -5.12 13.83 14.15
C ILE A 175 -4.47 12.44 14.29
N SER A 176 -3.64 12.27 15.33
CA SER A 176 -2.97 10.99 15.59
C SER A 176 -3.97 9.89 15.94
N ASP A 177 -5.00 10.24 16.72
CA ASP A 177 -6.09 9.32 17.05
C ASP A 177 -6.90 8.95 15.80
N ALA A 178 -7.30 9.93 14.98
CA ALA A 178 -8.06 9.71 13.75
C ALA A 178 -7.32 8.78 12.78
N ARG A 179 -6.01 9.01 12.59
CA ARG A 179 -5.15 8.18 11.76
C ARG A 179 -5.12 6.72 12.23
N LYS A 180 -4.89 6.49 13.52
CA LYS A 180 -4.87 5.12 14.08
C LYS A 180 -6.20 4.43 13.91
N ARG A 181 -7.30 5.16 14.13
CA ARG A 181 -8.66 4.65 14.01
C ARG A 181 -9.02 4.31 12.57
N ALA A 182 -8.62 5.11 11.59
CA ALA A 182 -8.81 4.81 10.19
C ALA A 182 -7.93 3.63 9.73
N LEU A 183 -6.67 3.56 10.18
CA LEU A 183 -5.76 2.44 9.87
C LEU A 183 -6.25 1.10 10.38
N ARG A 184 -6.86 1.05 11.57
CA ARG A 184 -7.34 -0.23 12.14
C ARG A 184 -8.42 -0.90 11.28
N LEU A 185 -9.15 -0.14 10.46
CA LEU A 185 -10.25 -0.66 9.64
C LEU A 185 -9.75 -1.61 8.53
N PHE A 186 -8.47 -1.55 8.19
CA PHE A 186 -7.86 -2.45 7.21
C PHE A 186 -7.55 -3.85 7.78
N GLY A 187 -7.37 -4.02 9.10
CA GLY A 187 -7.09 -5.35 9.66
C GLY A 187 -6.46 -5.39 11.05
N GLU A 188 -6.25 -6.62 11.53
CA GLU A 188 -5.70 -6.97 12.83
C GLU A 188 -4.33 -6.32 13.06
N TYR A 189 -3.45 -6.42 12.07
CA TYR A 189 -2.08 -5.91 12.13
C TYR A 189 -1.97 -4.40 12.24
N LEU A 190 -2.98 -3.66 11.80
CA LEU A 190 -3.01 -2.20 11.88
C LEU A 190 -3.73 -1.67 13.13
N GLY A 191 -3.97 -2.55 14.10
CA GLY A 191 -4.45 -2.19 15.42
C GLY A 191 -5.84 -2.71 15.77
N ASN A 192 -6.52 -3.43 14.87
CA ASN A 192 -7.82 -4.03 15.22
C ASN A 192 -7.68 -5.06 16.35
N SER A 193 -6.53 -5.75 16.42
CA SER A 193 -6.25 -6.73 17.47
C SER A 193 -6.14 -6.12 18.88
N CYS A 194 -6.06 -4.79 19.00
CA CYS A 194 -6.10 -4.08 20.30
C CYS A 194 -7.50 -4.11 20.94
N TYR A 195 -8.52 -4.52 20.20
CA TYR A 195 -9.90 -4.64 20.71
C TYR A 195 -10.27 -6.09 21.06
N ASP A 196 -9.47 -7.07 20.64
CA ASP A 196 -9.66 -8.46 20.98
C ASP A 196 -9.18 -8.75 22.41
N ARG A 197 -10.15 -9.04 23.29
CA ARG A 197 -9.89 -9.31 24.71
C ARG A 197 -9.16 -10.62 24.94
N GLU A 198 -9.35 -11.62 24.10
CA GLU A 198 -8.69 -12.92 24.23
C GLU A 198 -7.22 -12.77 23.85
N HIS A 199 -6.96 -12.15 22.70
CA HIS A 199 -5.60 -11.81 22.26
C HIS A 199 -4.82 -11.03 23.32
N ILE A 200 -5.42 -10.00 23.93
CA ILE A 200 -4.74 -9.17 24.94
C ILE A 200 -4.41 -9.95 26.22
N LYS A 201 -5.23 -10.94 26.61
CA LYS A 201 -5.00 -11.78 27.79
C LYS A 201 -3.83 -12.72 27.60
N ASP A 202 -3.70 -13.28 26.40
CA ASP A 202 -2.64 -14.23 26.06
C ASP A 202 -1.26 -13.56 25.96
N LEU A 203 -1.23 -12.22 25.86
CA LEU A 203 0.02 -11.48 25.85
C LEU A 203 0.60 -11.29 27.27
N PRO A 204 1.86 -11.71 27.50
CA PRO A 204 2.50 -11.63 28.80
C PRO A 204 2.52 -10.18 29.33
N THR A 205 2.35 -10.03 30.64
CA THR A 205 2.03 -8.75 31.28
C THR A 205 3.16 -7.72 31.27
N THR A 206 4.40 -8.17 31.10
CA THR A 206 5.62 -7.36 31.01
C THR A 206 5.87 -6.92 29.56
N ILE A 207 5.22 -5.82 29.18
CA ILE A 207 5.65 -5.01 28.06
C ILE A 207 6.69 -4.05 28.62
N ARG A 208 7.97 -4.26 28.32
CA ARG A 208 8.99 -3.24 28.62
C ARG A 208 8.60 -2.02 27.80
N ALA A 209 8.26 -0.92 28.46
CA ALA A 209 8.30 0.38 27.81
C ALA A 209 9.73 0.54 27.29
N GLN A 210 9.90 0.55 25.96
CA GLN A 210 11.15 1.04 25.39
C GLN A 210 11.23 2.51 25.86
N PRO A 211 12.23 2.90 26.67
CA PRO A 211 12.46 4.32 26.90
C PRO A 211 12.64 4.96 25.52
N ASN A 212 11.93 6.07 25.28
CA ASN A 212 11.95 6.86 24.04
C ASN A 212 13.19 6.54 23.21
N ALA A 213 13.01 5.87 22.07
CA ALA A 213 14.10 5.73 21.12
C ALA A 213 14.53 7.15 20.75
N GLN A 214 15.60 7.63 21.39
CA GLN A 214 16.35 8.76 20.87
C GLN A 214 16.78 8.30 19.49
N PHE A 215 16.14 8.85 18.47
CA PHE A 215 16.61 8.72 17.10
C PHE A 215 18.02 9.28 17.10
N ASN A 216 19.01 8.40 17.11
CA ASN A 216 20.40 8.83 17.05
C ASN A 216 20.63 9.31 15.63
N MET A 217 20.71 10.63 15.46
CA MET A 217 20.89 11.30 14.16
C MET A 217 22.19 10.86 13.45
N GLU A 218 23.13 10.28 14.21
CA GLU A 218 24.40 9.75 13.73
C GLU A 218 24.26 8.48 12.86
N ASP A 219 23.20 7.68 13.05
CA ASP A 219 22.94 6.44 12.29
C ASP A 219 22.30 6.70 10.90
N LEU A 220 21.92 7.96 10.65
CA LEU A 220 21.45 8.47 9.35
C LEU A 220 22.54 9.26 8.61
N SER A 221 23.78 9.28 9.11
CA SER A 221 24.89 9.87 8.37
C SER A 221 25.20 9.00 7.14
N LEU A 222 24.77 9.51 5.99
CA LEU A 222 25.10 9.04 4.64
C LEU A 222 26.63 9.03 4.43
N SER A 223 27.31 8.02 4.97
CA SER A 223 28.76 7.82 4.81
C SER A 223 29.11 6.73 3.78
N GLN A 224 28.17 6.38 2.89
CA GLN A 224 28.45 5.48 1.75
C GLN A 224 27.81 5.92 0.43
N PHE A 225 27.58 7.22 0.25
CA PHE A 225 27.51 7.79 -1.10
C PHE A 225 28.80 8.55 -1.34
N ASP A 226 29.80 7.86 -1.86
CA ASP A 226 30.99 8.48 -2.43
C ASP A 226 30.54 9.33 -3.63
N TYR A 227 30.28 10.60 -3.37
CA TYR A 227 30.09 11.61 -4.39
C TYR A 227 31.47 11.98 -4.94
N ASP A 228 31.90 11.29 -5.98
CA ASP A 228 33.16 11.58 -6.67
C ASP A 228 33.02 12.84 -7.52
N ALA A 229 33.40 13.98 -6.95
CA ALA A 229 33.28 15.30 -7.57
C ALA A 229 34.20 15.51 -8.80
N ASN A 230 35.05 14.54 -9.16
CA ASN A 230 35.98 14.64 -10.28
C ASN A 230 35.55 13.88 -11.55
N ALA A 231 34.38 13.26 -11.58
CA ALA A 231 33.90 12.51 -12.75
C ALA A 231 33.36 13.38 -13.90
N SER A 232 33.35 14.72 -13.77
CA SER A 232 32.73 15.63 -14.75
C SER A 232 33.70 16.41 -15.66
N GLU A 233 35.03 16.26 -15.52
CA GLU A 233 35.99 16.96 -16.39
C GLU A 233 36.46 16.14 -17.61
N ALA A 234 36.06 14.87 -17.74
CA ALA A 234 36.50 14.00 -18.82
C ALA A 234 35.49 13.85 -19.97
N SER A 235 34.84 14.92 -20.43
CA SER A 235 34.17 14.91 -21.75
C SER A 235 33.81 16.30 -22.27
N ASN A 236 34.80 17.13 -22.64
CA ASN A 236 34.49 18.21 -23.59
C ASN A 236 35.69 18.57 -24.49
N PRO A 237 35.76 18.02 -25.72
CA PRO A 237 36.80 18.35 -26.67
C PRO A 237 36.31 19.47 -27.60
N THR A 238 36.49 20.74 -27.23
CA THR A 238 36.73 21.87 -28.18
C THR A 238 36.69 23.24 -27.48
N LYS A 239 37.86 23.76 -27.13
CA LYS A 239 38.15 25.20 -27.29
C LYS A 239 39.66 25.41 -27.49
N ARG A 240 40.07 25.33 -28.76
CA ARG A 240 41.30 25.95 -29.26
C ARG A 240 41.07 27.47 -29.39
N MET A 241 42.18 28.21 -29.32
CA MET A 241 42.39 29.68 -29.38
C MET A 241 42.44 30.33 -27.99
N ARG A 242 43.54 30.97 -27.54
CA ARG A 242 44.60 31.75 -28.22
C ARG A 242 45.89 31.74 -27.39
N THR A 243 47.04 31.51 -28.04
CA THR A 243 48.13 32.45 -28.31
C THR A 243 49.14 31.75 -29.20
#